data_AF-A0A9W6B5M6-F1
#
_entry.id   AF-A0A9W6B5M6-F1
#
_cell.length_a   1.000
_cell.length_b   1.000
_cell.length_c   1.000
_cell.angle_alpha   90.00
_cell.angle_beta   90.00
_cell.angle_gamma   90.00
#
_symmetry.space_group_name_H-M   'P 1'
#
loop_
_entity.id
_entity.type
_entity.pdbx_description
1 polymer ?
#
loop_
_entity_poly.entity_id
_entity_poly.type
_entity_poly.pdbx_seq_one_letter_code
_entity_poly.pdbx_strand_id
1 'polypeptide(L)'
;MEATKKQKQLIHINAPTRDIKEEFVQWATEDVNKISTNDLSFDQANKILEKLGQRPHKPENWGNFSKSNPKHKLILSLLYQCQYTCEVNGKEVPDLERFAKWLKYKAPVKKPLLDMNNTELEKIIKALKGLFKSIWK
;
A
#
# COMPACT_ATOMS: atom_id res chain seq x y z
N MET A 1 -7.04 -6.97 1.98
CA MET A 1 -6.95 -5.50 2.02
C MET A 1 -8.34 -4.94 1.76
N GLU A 2 -8.84 -4.06 2.62
CA GLU A 2 -10.17 -3.45 2.43
C GLU A 2 -10.14 -2.37 1.33
N ALA A 3 -11.30 -2.07 0.74
CA ALA A 3 -11.44 -1.03 -0.26
C ALA A 3 -11.02 0.35 0.29
N THR A 4 -10.26 1.11 -0.51
CA THR A 4 -9.83 2.46 -0.14
C THR A 4 -10.99 3.44 -0.14
N LYS A 5 -10.89 4.51 0.66
CA LYS A 5 -11.92 5.58 0.71
C LYS A 5 -12.19 6.18 -0.68
N LYS A 6 -11.16 6.34 -1.51
CA LYS A 6 -11.27 6.85 -2.88
C LYS A 6 -12.06 5.90 -3.78
N GLN A 7 -11.81 4.59 -3.72
CA GLN A 7 -12.58 3.61 -4.47
C GLN A 7 -14.05 3.62 -4.06
N LYS A 8 -14.35 3.64 -2.76
CA LYS A 8 -15.72 3.71 -2.23
C LYS A 8 -16.46 4.96 -2.73
N GLN A 9 -15.77 6.11 -2.73
CA GLN A 9 -16.31 7.36 -3.24
C GLN A 9 -16.58 7.32 -4.75
N LEU A 10 -15.66 6.76 -5.55
CA LEU A 10 -15.85 6.65 -7.00
C LEU A 10 -16.99 5.73 -7.37
N ILE A 11 -17.15 4.60 -6.68
CA ILE A 11 -18.31 3.73 -6.86
C ILE A 11 -19.60 4.50 -6.54
N HIS A 12 -19.60 5.31 -5.48
CA HIS A 12 -20.77 6.10 -5.11
C HIS A 12 -21.12 7.21 -6.13
N ILE A 13 -20.13 7.84 -6.74
CA ILE A 13 -20.33 8.89 -7.75
C ILE A 13 -20.80 8.33 -9.10
N ASN A 14 -20.27 7.17 -9.50
CA ASN A 14 -20.53 6.59 -10.82
C ASN A 14 -21.73 5.64 -10.83
N ALA A 15 -22.20 5.18 -9.67
CA ALA A 15 -23.43 4.39 -9.58
C ALA A 15 -24.66 5.33 -9.73
N PRO A 16 -25.55 5.10 -10.71
CA PRO A 16 -26.70 5.99 -10.97
C PRO A 16 -27.74 6.03 -9.85
N THR A 17 -27.98 4.90 -9.19
CA THR A 17 -28.94 4.76 -8.09
C THR A 17 -28.37 3.88 -6.97
N ARG A 18 -29.01 3.96 -5.80
CA ARG A 18 -28.60 3.19 -4.62
C ARG A 18 -28.74 1.68 -4.86
N ASP A 19 -29.80 1.24 -5.50
CA ASP A 19 -30.09 -0.19 -5.70
C ASP A 19 -29.07 -0.83 -6.66
N ILE A 20 -28.73 -0.13 -7.75
CA ILE A 20 -27.69 -0.57 -8.70
C ILE A 20 -26.33 -0.71 -8.00
N LYS A 21 -26.02 0.20 -7.08
CA LYS A 21 -24.80 0.11 -6.27
C LYS A 21 -24.82 -1.13 -5.38
N GLU A 22 -25.95 -1.44 -4.75
CA GLU A 22 -26.11 -2.63 -3.90
C GLU A 22 -25.98 -3.92 -4.73
N GLU A 23 -26.57 -3.97 -5.93
CA GLU A 23 -26.39 -5.07 -6.88
C GLU A 23 -24.92 -5.26 -7.29
N PHE A 24 -24.18 -4.18 -7.57
CA PHE A 24 -22.75 -4.28 -7.88
C PHE A 24 -21.93 -4.81 -6.70
N VAL A 25 -22.29 -4.46 -5.46
CA VAL A 25 -21.63 -4.98 -4.26
C VAL A 25 -21.92 -6.48 -4.10
N GLN A 26 -23.17 -6.91 -4.27
CA GLN A 26 -23.55 -8.32 -4.20
C GLN A 26 -22.88 -9.13 -5.31
N TRP A 27 -22.84 -8.60 -6.54
CA TRP A 27 -22.15 -9.22 -7.67
C TRP A 27 -20.64 -9.40 -7.41
N ALA A 28 -19.97 -8.39 -6.86
CA ALA A 28 -18.54 -8.46 -6.61
C ALA A 28 -18.16 -9.31 -5.38
N THR A 29 -19.06 -9.41 -4.41
CA THR A 29 -18.85 -10.19 -3.18
C THR A 29 -19.38 -11.61 -3.26
N GLU A 30 -20.18 -11.93 -4.28
CA GLU A 30 -20.90 -13.20 -4.45
C GLU A 30 -21.80 -13.54 -3.23
N ASP A 31 -22.21 -12.52 -2.47
CA ASP A 31 -22.97 -12.65 -1.23
C ASP A 31 -24.12 -11.64 -1.23
N VAL A 32 -25.36 -12.14 -1.17
CA VAL A 32 -26.58 -11.33 -1.22
C VAL A 32 -26.73 -10.47 0.03
N ASN A 33 -26.14 -10.87 1.16
CA ASN A 33 -26.25 -10.13 2.43
C ASN A 33 -25.35 -8.89 2.47
N LYS A 34 -24.36 -8.80 1.58
CA LYS A 34 -23.41 -7.70 1.53
C LYS A 34 -23.91 -6.62 0.57
N ILE A 35 -24.50 -5.59 1.15
CA ILE A 35 -25.04 -4.43 0.42
C ILE A 35 -24.15 -3.18 0.55
N SER A 36 -23.20 -3.18 1.49
CA SER A 36 -22.40 -2.00 1.81
C SER A 36 -21.07 -1.98 1.07
N THR A 37 -20.66 -0.79 0.61
CA THR A 37 -19.32 -0.57 0.05
C THR A 37 -18.21 -0.72 1.09
N ASN A 38 -18.55 -0.86 2.37
CA ASN A 38 -17.58 -1.14 3.43
C ASN A 38 -17.13 -2.61 3.45
N ASP A 39 -17.97 -3.53 2.97
CA ASP A 39 -17.68 -4.97 2.98
C ASP A 39 -16.82 -5.41 1.78
N LEU A 40 -16.48 -4.47 0.90
CA LEU A 40 -15.67 -4.71 -0.30
C LEU A 40 -14.18 -4.79 0.04
N SER A 41 -13.53 -5.81 -0.52
CA SER A 41 -12.08 -5.84 -0.64
C SER A 41 -11.57 -4.87 -1.70
N PHE A 42 -10.28 -4.54 -1.65
CA PHE A 42 -9.62 -3.68 -2.63
C PHE A 42 -9.81 -4.18 -4.08
N ASP A 43 -9.69 -5.49 -4.29
CA ASP A 43 -9.82 -6.13 -5.60
C ASP A 43 -11.28 -6.18 -6.06
N GLN A 44 -12.21 -6.43 -5.13
CA GLN A 44 -13.65 -6.40 -5.43
C GLN A 44 -14.11 -4.98 -5.82
N ALA A 45 -13.63 -3.97 -5.11
CA ALA A 45 -13.91 -2.58 -5.47
C ALA A 45 -13.33 -2.21 -6.84
N ASN A 46 -12.14 -2.72 -7.20
CA ASN A 46 -11.58 -2.52 -8.54
C ASN A 46 -12.40 -3.19 -9.63
N LYS A 47 -12.88 -4.43 -9.42
CA LYS A 47 -13.78 -5.12 -10.37
C LYS A 47 -15.04 -4.29 -10.66
N ILE A 48 -15.64 -3.70 -9.64
CA ILE A 48 -16.80 -2.81 -9.81
C ILE A 48 -16.42 -1.57 -10.61
N LEU A 49 -15.30 -0.92 -10.27
CA LEU A 49 -14.84 0.26 -11.00
C LEU A 49 -14.56 -0.02 -12.48
N GLU A 50 -13.97 -1.17 -12.81
CA GLU A 50 -13.76 -1.59 -14.20
C GLU A 50 -15.08 -1.77 -14.95
N LYS A 51 -16.10 -2.35 -14.31
CA LYS A 51 -17.45 -2.46 -14.90
C LYS A 51 -18.14 -1.13 -15.09
N LEU A 52 -17.88 -0.16 -14.21
CA LEU A 52 -18.34 1.22 -14.33
C LEU A 52 -17.51 2.05 -15.34
N GLY A 53 -16.54 1.43 -16.05
CA GLY A 53 -15.70 2.10 -17.04
C GLY A 53 -14.60 2.99 -16.43
N GLN A 54 -14.37 2.90 -15.13
CA GLN A 54 -13.33 3.64 -14.42
C GLN A 54 -12.01 2.88 -14.42
N ARG A 55 -10.90 3.62 -14.26
CA ARG A 55 -9.57 3.00 -14.18
C ARG A 55 -9.40 2.29 -12.82
N PRO A 56 -8.94 1.03 -12.79
CA PRO A 56 -8.69 0.34 -11.54
C PRO A 56 -7.61 1.06 -10.74
N HIS A 57 -7.83 1.16 -9.43
CA HIS A 57 -6.82 1.70 -8.52
C HIS A 57 -5.70 0.69 -8.37
N LYS A 58 -4.46 1.15 -8.48
CA LYS A 58 -3.30 0.34 -8.12
C LYS A 58 -3.13 0.36 -6.60
N PRO A 59 -2.75 -0.77 -5.98
CA PRO A 59 -2.42 -0.77 -4.57
C PRO A 59 -1.30 0.25 -4.33
N GLU A 60 -1.44 1.08 -3.29
CA GLU A 60 -0.40 2.04 -2.93
C GLU A 60 0.82 1.25 -2.41
N ASN A 61 1.80 1.07 -3.28
CA ASN A 61 3.04 0.36 -2.94
C ASN A 61 4.04 1.33 -2.29
N TRP A 62 3.78 1.68 -1.02
CA TRP A 62 4.59 2.63 -0.25
C TRP A 62 6.07 2.22 -0.15
N GLY A 63 6.34 0.90 -0.11
CA GLY A 63 7.68 0.34 0.04
C GLY A 63 8.40 0.04 -1.28
N ASN A 64 7.90 0.47 -2.44
CA ASN A 64 8.53 0.11 -3.71
C ASN A 64 9.84 0.89 -3.95
N PHE A 65 10.85 0.23 -4.50
CA PHE A 65 12.20 0.79 -4.70
C PHE A 65 12.55 0.96 -6.18
N SER A 66 13.33 1.99 -6.50
CA SER A 66 13.93 2.14 -7.82
C SER A 66 15.35 1.57 -7.81
N LYS A 67 15.64 0.62 -8.72
CA LYS A 67 16.97 0.02 -8.85
C LYS A 67 18.03 1.00 -9.38
N SER A 68 17.62 2.07 -10.05
CA SER A 68 18.53 3.09 -10.58
C SER A 68 18.98 4.07 -9.49
N ASN A 69 18.22 4.26 -8.41
CA ASN A 69 18.53 5.23 -7.38
C ASN A 69 19.48 4.64 -6.31
N PRO A 70 20.70 5.17 -6.14
CA PRO A 70 21.64 4.66 -5.12
C PRO A 70 21.12 4.81 -3.69
N LYS A 71 20.29 5.83 -3.39
CA LYS A 71 19.69 6.01 -2.06
C LYS A 71 18.69 4.91 -1.74
N HIS A 72 17.93 4.43 -2.73
CA HIS A 72 16.99 3.33 -2.55
C HIS A 72 17.75 2.03 -2.27
N LYS A 73 18.89 1.80 -2.92
CA LYS A 73 19.78 0.67 -2.61
C LYS A 73 20.32 0.74 -1.18
N LEU A 74 20.69 1.94 -0.71
CA LEU A 74 21.15 2.12 0.66
C LEU A 74 20.04 1.81 1.68
N ILE A 75 18.81 2.26 1.43
CA ILE A 75 17.66 1.92 2.27
C ILE A 75 17.46 0.40 2.33
N LEU A 76 17.54 -0.27 1.18
CA LEU A 76 17.39 -1.72 1.09
C LEU A 76 18.46 -2.46 1.91
N SER A 77 19.72 -2.00 1.84
CA SER A 77 20.80 -2.50 2.70
C SER A 77 20.52 -2.28 4.19
N LEU A 78 20.00 -1.11 4.57
CA LEU A 78 19.63 -0.80 5.95
C LEU A 78 18.49 -1.70 6.47
N LEU A 79 17.56 -2.11 5.61
CA LEU A 79 16.49 -3.04 6.00
C LEU A 79 17.04 -4.42 6.38
N TYR A 80 18.00 -4.94 5.60
CA TYR A 80 18.72 -6.16 5.98
C TYR A 80 19.44 -6.01 7.32
N GLN A 81 20.16 -4.90 7.51
CA GLN A 81 20.89 -4.64 8.77
C GLN A 81 19.98 -4.50 9.99
N CYS A 82 18.74 -4.04 9.80
CA CYS A 82 17.75 -3.92 10.87
C CYS A 82 16.91 -5.19 11.07
N GLN A 83 17.20 -6.29 10.35
CA GLN A 83 16.38 -7.51 10.33
C GLN A 83 14.91 -7.24 9.97
N TYR A 84 14.67 -6.26 9.10
CA TYR A 84 13.37 -6.05 8.44
C TYR A 84 13.30 -6.96 7.20
N THR A 85 13.50 -8.26 7.42
CA THR A 85 13.52 -9.29 6.40
C THR A 85 12.42 -10.32 6.67
N CYS A 86 11.96 -10.96 5.62
CA CYS A 86 11.09 -12.13 5.65
C CYS A 86 11.70 -13.21 4.75
N GLU A 87 11.41 -14.47 5.06
CA GLU A 87 11.84 -15.59 4.24
C GLU A 87 10.80 -15.84 3.14
N VAL A 88 11.24 -15.76 1.88
CA VAL A 88 10.43 -16.07 0.72
C VAL A 88 11.17 -17.11 -0.10
N ASN A 89 10.60 -18.31 -0.22
CA ASN A 89 11.18 -19.44 -0.95
C ASN A 89 12.63 -19.77 -0.52
N GLY A 90 12.89 -19.81 0.80
CA GLY A 90 14.21 -20.13 1.34
C GLY A 90 15.26 -19.01 1.20
N LYS A 91 14.85 -17.80 0.82
CA LYS A 91 15.72 -16.63 0.70
C LYS A 91 15.25 -15.52 1.62
N GLU A 92 16.18 -14.89 2.34
CA GLU A 92 15.89 -13.67 3.07
C GLU A 92 15.70 -12.51 2.09
N VAL A 93 14.52 -11.91 2.12
CA VAL A 93 14.14 -10.76 1.30
C VAL A 93 13.65 -9.65 2.24
N PRO A 94 13.84 -8.36 1.92
CA PRO A 94 13.33 -7.28 2.77
C PRO A 94 11.80 -7.34 2.83
N ASP A 95 11.27 -7.26 4.04
CA ASP A 95 9.82 -7.24 4.28
C ASP A 95 9.25 -5.87 3.90
N LEU A 96 8.78 -5.79 2.64
CA LEU A 96 8.22 -4.58 2.06
C LEU A 96 6.93 -4.15 2.74
N GLU A 97 6.14 -5.07 3.27
CA GLU A 97 4.88 -4.74 3.94
C GLU A 97 5.14 -4.10 5.30
N ARG A 98 6.03 -4.71 6.09
CA ARG A 98 6.47 -4.16 7.38
C ARG A 98 7.16 -2.82 7.19
N PHE A 99 7.98 -2.69 6.15
CA PHE A 99 8.59 -1.41 5.79
C PHE A 99 7.56 -0.36 5.35
N ALA A 100 6.57 -0.72 4.53
CA ALA A 100 5.50 0.17 4.11
C ALA A 100 4.66 0.67 5.31
N LYS A 101 4.34 -0.21 6.26
CA LYS A 101 3.66 0.16 7.51
C LYS A 101 4.54 1.12 8.33
N TRP A 102 5.84 0.87 8.43
CA TRP A 102 6.76 1.78 9.10
C TRP A 102 6.81 3.16 8.45
N LEU A 103 6.88 3.21 7.11
CA LEU A 103 6.83 4.46 6.33
C LEU A 103 5.54 5.26 6.57
N LYS A 104 4.41 4.56 6.70
CA LYS A 104 3.11 5.22 6.88
C LYS A 104 2.93 5.81 8.28
N TYR A 105 3.38 5.10 9.32
CA TYR A 105 3.05 5.45 10.71
C TYR A 105 4.21 6.04 11.52
N LYS A 106 5.44 5.57 11.31
CA LYS A 106 6.60 5.90 12.17
C LYS A 106 7.67 6.75 11.47
N ALA A 107 7.68 6.79 10.13
CA ALA A 107 8.70 7.54 9.41
C ALA A 107 8.53 9.06 9.51
N PRO A 108 9.64 9.83 9.45
CA PRO A 108 9.59 11.29 9.45
C PRO A 108 8.94 11.88 8.20
N VAL A 109 8.93 11.15 7.08
CA VAL A 109 8.28 11.55 5.83
C VAL A 109 7.20 10.55 5.48
N LYS A 110 5.94 10.99 5.48
CA LYS A 110 4.76 10.16 5.21
C LYS A 110 4.39 10.20 3.72
N LYS A 111 5.27 9.65 2.88
CA LYS A 111 5.06 9.52 1.44
C LYS A 111 5.48 8.14 0.94
N PRO A 112 4.96 7.67 -0.21
CA PRO A 112 5.53 6.53 -0.92
C PRO A 112 6.98 6.80 -1.30
N LEU A 113 7.84 5.78 -1.21
CA LEU A 113 9.26 5.95 -1.40
C LEU A 113 9.64 6.43 -2.81
N LEU A 114 8.88 6.05 -3.84
CA LEU A 114 9.08 6.49 -5.22
C LEU A 114 8.77 7.98 -5.44
N ASP A 115 7.90 8.56 -4.62
CA ASP A 115 7.46 9.94 -4.73
C ASP A 115 8.29 10.89 -3.84
N MET A 116 9.31 10.37 -3.15
CA MET A 116 10.16 11.15 -2.25
C MET A 116 11.28 11.86 -3.00
N ASN A 117 11.52 13.11 -2.61
CA ASN A 117 12.68 13.86 -3.07
C ASN A 117 13.97 13.40 -2.39
N ASN A 118 15.12 13.75 -2.98
CA ASN A 118 16.44 13.38 -2.47
C ASN A 118 16.68 13.77 -1.00
N THR A 119 16.18 14.93 -0.58
CA THR A 119 16.29 15.43 0.80
C THR A 119 15.38 14.66 1.76
N GLU A 120 14.21 14.23 1.27
CA GLU A 120 13.27 13.41 2.04
C GLU A 120 13.82 12.00 2.25
N LEU A 121 14.42 11.42 1.21
CA LEU A 121 15.12 10.13 1.28
C LEU A 121 16.27 10.15 2.30
N GLU A 122 17.03 11.25 2.39
CA GLU A 122 18.09 11.40 3.41
C GLU A 122 17.54 11.39 4.84
N LYS A 123 16.39 12.04 5.07
CA LYS A 123 15.72 12.00 6.38
C LYS A 123 15.30 10.57 6.75
N ILE A 124 14.76 9.81 5.78
CA ILE A 124 14.42 8.39 5.98
C ILE A 124 15.66 7.56 6.30
N ILE A 125 16.75 7.73 5.54
CA ILE A 125 18.02 7.04 5.79
C ILE A 125 18.55 7.34 7.20
N LYS A 126 18.51 8.60 7.63
CA LYS A 126 18.92 9.01 8.98
C LYS A 126 18.05 8.34 10.06
N ALA A 127 16.73 8.29 9.85
CA ALA A 127 15.82 7.60 10.77
C ALA A 127 16.08 6.09 10.85
N LEU A 128 16.29 5.42 9.71
CA LEU A 128 16.63 4.00 9.66
C LEU A 128 17.98 3.69 10.34
N LYS A 129 18.99 4.54 10.15
CA LYS A 129 20.27 4.43 10.89
C LYS A 129 20.08 4.59 12.40
N GLY A 130 19.16 5.45 12.84
CA GLY A 130 18.80 5.58 14.25
C GLY A 130 18.16 4.30 14.81
N LEU A 131 17.26 3.69 14.02
CA LEU A 131 16.65 2.40 14.33
C LEU A 131 17.68 1.29 14.44
N PHE A 132 18.60 1.19 13.48
CA PHE A 132 19.72 0.27 13.53
C PHE A 132 20.53 0.42 14.83
N LYS A 133 20.92 1.65 15.18
CA LYS A 133 21.64 1.92 16.44
C LYS A 133 20.87 1.52 17.69
N SER A 134 19.54 1.59 17.67
CA SER A 134 18.71 1.19 18.81
C SER A 134 18.58 -0.33 18.97
N ILE A 135 18.72 -1.09 17.88
CA ILE A 135 18.65 -2.56 17.90
C ILE A 135 19.94 -3.16 18.48
N TRP A 136 21.09 -2.57 18.15
CA TRP A 136 22.41 -3.04 18.55
C TRP A 136 23.00 -2.30 19.75
N LYS A 137 22.14 -1.81 20.65
CA LYS A 137 22.52 -1.02 21.83
C LYS A 137 22.53 -1.90 23.08
#